data_AF-A0A1I4IB27-F1
#
_entry.id   AF-A0A1I4IB27-F1
#
_cell.length_a   1.000
_cell.length_b   1.000
_cell.length_c   1.000
_cell.angle_alpha   90.00
_cell.angle_beta   90.00
_cell.angle_gamma   90.00
#
_symmetry.space_group_name_H-M   'P 1'
#
loop_
_entity.id
_entity.type
_entity.pdbx_description
1 polymer ?
#
loop_
_entity_poly.entity_id
_entity_poly.type
_entity_poly.pdbx_seq_one_letter_code
_entity_poly.pdbx_strand_id
1 'polypeptide(L)'
;MAHTQSKQDVEMVRIRREMNDHHTMTVEVVDSNATRYVVEYDSADLERTLTALPVGATVPLQLEPIGARSNVWRAVGMGASTASRDETAVPLVD
;
A
#
# COMPACT_ATOMS: atom_id res chain seq x y z
N MET A 1 1.23 13.26 -28.60
CA MET A 1 1.69 12.02 -27.96
C MET A 1 1.01 11.95 -26.60
N ALA A 2 -0.11 11.23 -26.51
CA ALA A 2 -0.83 11.06 -25.25
C ALA A 2 -0.24 9.86 -24.52
N HIS A 3 0.53 10.11 -23.47
CA HIS A 3 0.82 9.09 -22.46
C HIS A 3 -0.11 9.37 -21.30
N THR A 4 -1.20 8.61 -21.31
CA THR A 4 -2.00 8.09 -20.21
C THR A 4 -1.89 8.86 -18.90
N GLN A 5 -3.01 9.47 -18.50
CA GLN A 5 -3.28 9.83 -17.12
C GLN A 5 -2.95 8.60 -16.25
N SER A 6 -1.79 8.60 -15.59
CA SER A 6 -1.46 7.62 -14.57
C SER A 6 -2.45 7.84 -13.45
N LYS A 7 -3.60 7.18 -13.55
CA LYS A 7 -4.51 6.99 -12.44
C LYS A 7 -3.63 6.37 -11.36
N GLN A 8 -3.34 7.14 -10.32
CA GLN A 8 -2.64 6.65 -9.15
C GLN A 8 -3.56 5.58 -8.55
N ASP A 9 -3.36 4.34 -8.97
CA ASP A 9 -4.22 3.25 -8.54
C ASP A 9 -3.86 2.95 -7.08
N VAL A 10 -4.79 3.35 -6.22
CA VAL A 10 -4.82 2.92 -4.82
C VAL A 10 -5.16 1.44 -4.84
N GLU A 11 -4.27 0.61 -4.30
CA GLU A 11 -4.51 -0.81 -4.14
C GLU A 11 -4.49 -1.19 -2.67
N MET A 12 -5.40 -2.08 -2.29
CA MET A 12 -5.31 -2.73 -0.98
C MET A 12 -4.14 -3.70 -1.02
N VAL A 13 -3.16 -3.48 -0.17
CA VAL A 13 -1.98 -4.33 -0.08
C VAL A 13 -1.83 -4.91 1.32
N ARG A 14 -1.35 -6.14 1.39
CA ARG A 14 -0.96 -6.81 2.63
C ARG A 14 0.55 -6.82 2.76
N ILE A 15 1.07 -6.42 3.92
CA ILE A 15 2.50 -6.49 4.21
C ILE A 15 2.90 -7.96 4.39
N ARG A 16 3.82 -8.43 3.56
CA ARG A 16 4.36 -9.80 3.61
C ARG A 16 5.72 -9.86 4.26
N ARG A 17 6.54 -8.82 4.10
CA ARG A 17 7.82 -8.64 4.78
C ARG A 17 7.97 -7.18 5.17
N GLU A 18 8.47 -6.96 6.39
CA GLU A 18 8.84 -5.64 6.90
C GLU A 18 9.93 -5.02 6.01
N MET A 19 10.12 -3.71 6.19
CA MET A 19 11.21 -3.00 5.54
C MET A 19 12.56 -3.55 6.04
N ASN A 20 13.44 -3.92 5.12
CA ASN A 20 14.80 -4.37 5.45
C ASN A 20 15.81 -3.19 5.48
N ASP A 21 17.07 -3.50 5.79
CA ASP A 21 18.18 -2.51 5.82
C ASP A 21 18.48 -1.86 4.46
N HIS A 22 17.87 -2.36 3.37
CA HIS A 22 17.91 -1.77 2.04
C HIS A 22 16.62 -1.01 1.69
N HIS A 23 15.83 -0.64 2.70
CA HIS A 23 14.60 0.13 2.58
C HIS A 23 13.54 -0.55 1.69
N THR A 24 13.66 -1.87 1.50
CA THR A 24 12.75 -2.66 0.67
C THR A 24 11.68 -3.31 1.53
N MET A 25 10.41 -3.04 1.21
CA MET A 25 9.26 -3.71 1.79
C MET A 25 8.63 -4.66 0.75
N THR A 26 8.17 -5.84 1.19
CA THR A 26 7.43 -6.76 0.31
C THR A 26 5.95 -6.71 0.63
N VAL A 27 5.13 -6.40 -0.36
CA VAL A 27 3.69 -6.39 -0.22
C VAL A 27 3.03 -7.31 -1.24
N GLU A 28 1.80 -7.70 -0.95
CA GLU A 28 0.95 -8.44 -1.87
C GLU A 28 -0.34 -7.67 -2.09
N VAL A 29 -0.72 -7.43 -3.35
CA VAL A 29 -2.01 -6.83 -3.69
C VAL A 29 -3.11 -7.84 -3.36
N VAL A 30 -4.06 -7.43 -2.52
CA VAL A 30 -5.09 -8.32 -1.96
C VAL A 30 -5.96 -8.94 -3.07
N ASP A 31 -6.36 -8.15 -4.06
CA ASP A 31 -7.31 -8.62 -5.10
C ASP A 31 -6.69 -9.59 -6.10
N SER A 32 -5.39 -9.44 -6.39
CA SER A 32 -4.70 -10.20 -7.44
C SER A 32 -3.66 -11.19 -6.93
N ASN A 33 -3.36 -11.16 -5.63
CA ASN A 33 -2.21 -11.85 -5.03
C ASN A 33 -0.86 -11.45 -5.66
N ALA A 34 -0.79 -10.32 -6.36
CA ALA A 34 0.43 -9.87 -7.01
C ALA A 34 1.45 -9.39 -5.95
N THR A 35 2.63 -10.01 -5.93
CA THR A 35 3.74 -9.56 -5.08
C THR A 35 4.41 -8.33 -5.67
N ARG A 36 4.75 -7.34 -4.84
CA ARG A 36 5.46 -6.11 -5.22
C ARG A 36 6.60 -5.81 -4.25
N TYR A 37 7.71 -5.34 -4.79
CA TYR A 37 8.85 -4.86 -4.02
C TYR A 37 8.83 -3.33 -3.99
N VAL A 38 8.47 -2.76 -2.85
CA VAL A 38 8.46 -1.31 -2.65
C VAL A 38 9.86 -0.89 -2.21
N VAL A 39 10.49 -0.03 -3.01
CA VAL A 39 11.91 0.36 -2.84
C VAL A 39 12.13 1.87 -2.79
N GLU A 40 11.12 2.65 -3.21
CA GLU A 40 11.15 4.11 -3.09
C GLU A 40 9.87 4.60 -2.41
N TYR A 41 9.99 5.74 -1.73
CA TYR A 41 8.90 6.39 -1.02
C TYR A 41 8.89 7.87 -1.40
N ASP A 42 7.72 8.45 -1.62
CA ASP A 42 7.61 9.86 -2.01
C ASP A 42 8.01 10.83 -0.89
N SER A 43 7.92 10.39 0.37
CA SER A 43 8.36 11.15 1.53
C SER A 43 8.88 10.25 2.66
N ALA A 44 9.74 10.82 3.52
CA ALA A 44 10.24 10.16 4.72
C ALA A 44 9.12 9.85 5.73
N ASP A 45 8.06 10.66 5.78
CA ASP A 45 6.90 10.40 6.65
C ASP A 45 6.10 9.17 6.17
N LEU A 46 5.92 9.02 4.86
CA LEU A 46 5.29 7.82 4.28
C LEU A 46 6.13 6.57 4.57
N GLU A 47 7.44 6.66 4.36
CA GLU A 47 8.37 5.58 4.67
C GLU A 47 8.29 5.16 6.14
N ARG A 48 8.36 6.12 7.08
CA ARG A 48 8.22 5.86 8.51
C ARG A 48 6.87 5.24 8.87
N THR A 49 5.79 5.73 8.26
CA THR A 49 4.44 5.19 8.46
C THR A 49 4.38 3.73 8.05
N LEU A 50 4.90 3.38 6.87
CA LEU A 50 4.91 2.00 6.39
C LEU A 50 5.84 1.10 7.20
N THR A 51 6.98 1.62 7.66
CA THR A 51 7.93 0.89 8.52
C THR A 51 7.30 0.48 9.85
N ALA A 52 6.40 1.31 10.39
CA ALA A 52 5.74 1.04 11.66
C ALA A 52 4.61 -0.02 11.55
N LEU A 53 4.21 -0.40 10.34
CA LEU A 53 3.14 -1.37 10.14
C LEU A 53 3.68 -2.81 10.27
N PRO A 54 3.00 -3.68 11.03
CA PRO A 54 3.43 -5.05 11.21
C PRO A 54 3.16 -5.90 9.96
N VAL A 55 3.91 -6.99 9.82
CA VAL A 55 3.58 -8.05 8.84
C VAL A 55 2.14 -8.48 9.02
N GLY A 56 1.44 -8.62 7.90
CA GLY A 56 0.03 -9.00 7.85
C GLY A 56 -0.94 -7.82 7.90
N ALA A 57 -0.50 -6.60 8.23
CA ALA A 57 -1.32 -5.41 8.11
C ALA A 57 -1.78 -5.21 6.66
N THR A 58 -3.03 -4.78 6.49
CA THR A 58 -3.64 -4.51 5.20
C THR A 58 -3.98 -3.04 5.12
N VAL A 59 -3.44 -2.34 4.12
CA VAL A 59 -3.59 -0.89 3.97
C VAL A 59 -3.82 -0.50 2.52
N PRO A 60 -4.56 0.58 2.25
CA PRO A 60 -4.63 1.16 0.91
C PRO A 60 -3.33 1.90 0.60
N LEU A 61 -2.66 1.53 -0.48
CA LEU A 61 -1.38 2.10 -0.88
C LEU A 61 -1.43 2.55 -2.34
N GLN A 62 -1.01 3.79 -2.60
CA GLN A 62 -0.80 4.30 -3.95
C GLN A 62 0.61 3.90 -4.42
N LEU A 63 0.67 3.21 -5.55
CA LEU A 63 1.90 2.61 -6.06
C LEU A 63 2.15 3.04 -7.50
N GLU A 64 3.40 3.41 -7.79
CA GLU A 64 3.88 3.71 -9.14
C GLU A 64 5.00 2.75 -9.52
N PRO A 65 4.95 2.09 -10.70
CA PRO A 65 6.00 1.18 -11.11
C PRO A 65 7.28 1.95 -11.46
N ILE A 66 8.43 1.45 -11.00
CA ILE A 66 9.74 2.03 -11.32
C ILE A 66 10.31 1.27 -12.53
N GLY A 67 10.18 1.89 -13.70
CA GLY A 67 10.64 1.32 -14.96
C GLY A 67 9.69 0.26 -15.56
N ALA A 68 9.98 -0.17 -16.77
CA ALA A 68 9.03 -0.95 -17.59
C ALA A 68 9.11 -2.48 -17.41
N ARG A 69 10.17 -3.01 -16.80
CA ARG A 69 10.44 -4.46 -16.72
C ARG A 69 10.77 -4.98 -15.32
N SER A 70 10.85 -4.10 -14.35
CA SER A 70 11.18 -4.46 -12.97
C SER A 70 9.92 -4.55 -12.15
N ASN A 71 9.79 -5.55 -11.29
CA ASN A 71 8.70 -5.62 -10.31
C ASN A 71 9.00 -4.75 -9.07
N VAL A 72 9.55 -3.56 -9.29
CA VAL A 72 9.89 -2.61 -8.24
C VAL A 72 8.98 -1.41 -8.33
N TRP A 73 8.58 -0.90 -7.18
CA TRP A 73 7.52 0.09 -7.05
C TRP A 73 7.92 1.20 -6.10
N ARG A 74 7.42 2.40 -6.38
CA ARG A 74 7.47 3.57 -5.52
C ARG A 74 6.13 3.71 -4.81
N ALA A 75 6.14 3.83 -3.48
CA ALA A 75 4.97 4.24 -2.72
C ALA A 75 4.84 5.76 -2.79
N VAL A 76 3.70 6.25 -3.28
CA VAL A 76 3.47 7.70 -3.47
C VAL A 76 2.45 8.29 -2.51
N GLY A 77 1.76 7.45 -1.74
CA GLY A 77 0.85 7.92 -0.69
C GLY A 77 -0.01 6.80 -0.14
N MET A 78 -0.65 7.07 1.00
CA MET A 78 -1.72 6.21 1.51
C MET A 78 -3.01 6.54 0.75
N GLY A 79 -3.79 5.52 0.42
CA GLY A 79 -5.17 5.75 -0.01
C GLY A 79 -6.06 6.12 1.17
N ALA A 80 -7.24 6.66 0.90
CA ALA A 80 -8.26 6.79 1.93
C ALA A 80 -8.60 5.38 2.45
N SER A 81 -8.45 5.16 3.76
CA SER A 81 -8.90 3.94 4.41
C SER A 81 -10.40 3.79 4.19
N THR A 82 -10.78 2.88 3.28
CA THR A 82 -12.15 2.37 3.22
C THR A 82 -12.41 1.33 4.32
N ALA A 83 -11.52 1.24 5.31
CA ALA A 83 -11.72 0.48 6.54
C ALA A 83 -13.04 0.92 7.17
N SER A 84 -14.05 0.12 6.88
CA SER A 84 -15.37 0.03 7.45
C SER A 84 -15.73 1.09 8.48
N ARG A 85 -16.52 2.07 8.04
CA ARG A 85 -17.71 2.49 8.79
C ARG A 85 -18.67 1.30 8.86
N ASP A 86 -18.26 0.22 9.52
CA ASP A 86 -19.15 -0.83 10.03
C ASP A 86 -19.20 -0.60 11.54
N GLU A 87 -19.78 0.54 11.90
CA GLU A 87 -20.39 0.70 13.21
C GLU A 87 -21.70 -0.07 13.14
N THR A 88 -21.65 -1.40 13.23
CA THR A 88 -22.77 -2.16 13.77
C THR A 88 -22.87 -1.80 15.26
N ALA A 89 -23.34 -0.57 15.53
CA ALA A 89 -24.00 -0.27 16.77
C ALA A 89 -25.28 -1.10 16.79
N VAL A 90 -25.16 -2.35 17.27
CA VAL A 90 -26.30 -3.09 17.79
C VAL A 90 -26.93 -2.20 18.86
N PRO A 91 -28.21 -1.78 18.73
CA PRO A 91 -28.87 -1.09 19.83
C PRO A 91 -29.03 -2.11 20.96
N LEU A 92 -28.27 -1.92 22.04
CA LEU A 92 -28.57 -2.60 23.29
C LEU A 92 -29.83 -1.92 23.85
N VAL A 93 -30.96 -2.56 23.61
CA VAL A 93 -32.22 -2.28 24.30
C VAL A 93 -32.08 -2.70 25.77
N ASP A 94 -32.41 -1.79 26.68
CA ASP A 94 -33.13 -2.06 27.93
C ASP A 94 -34.03 -0.85 28.24
#